data_AF-A0A1B3ZE16-F1
#
_entry.id   AF-A0A1B3ZE16-F1
#
_cell.length_a   1.000
_cell.length_b   1.000
_cell.length_c   1.000
_cell.angle_alpha   90.00
_cell.angle_beta   90.00
_cell.angle_gamma   90.00
#
_symmetry.space_group_name_H-M   'P 1'
#
loop_
_entity.id
_entity.type
_entity.pdbx_description
1 polymer ?
#
loop_
_entity_poly.entity_id
_entity_poly.type
_entity_poly.pdbx_seq_one_letter_code
_entity_poly.pdbx_strand_id
1 'polypeptide(L)'
;MFKHKPHPDQMTLELGKDAELERIIEVRAAIRAENDAMRWRFRLIVLETFMMSGLVLAAGLALNQPTALVLRGALIVGAACFASGILLIGLSGATGLLVSRYRRWRRAK
;
A
#
# COMPACT_ATOMS: atom_id res chain seq x y z
N MET A 1 18.05 10.84 -38.72
CA MET A 1 17.49 9.63 -38.06
C MET A 1 18.54 8.53 -38.14
N PHE A 2 19.42 8.44 -37.14
CA PHE A 2 20.56 7.51 -37.16
C PHE A 2 20.10 6.10 -36.82
N LYS A 3 20.13 5.20 -37.80
CA LYS A 3 19.82 3.78 -37.64
C LYS A 3 21.05 3.09 -37.06
N HIS A 4 21.17 3.06 -35.73
CA HIS A 4 22.26 2.39 -35.03
C HIS A 4 22.16 0.88 -35.30
N LYS A 5 23.21 0.28 -35.89
CA LYS A 5 23.29 -1.17 -36.03
C LYS A 5 23.68 -1.75 -34.66
N PRO A 6 22.91 -2.70 -34.10
CA PRO A 6 23.27 -3.32 -32.82
C PRO A 6 24.62 -4.02 -32.94
N HIS A 7 25.43 -3.93 -31.88
CA HIS A 7 26.77 -4.52 -31.84
C HIS A 7 26.66 -6.06 -31.81
N PRO A 8 27.55 -6.82 -32.47
CA PRO A 8 27.44 -8.29 -32.55
C PRO A 8 27.47 -9.03 -31.19
N ASP A 9 28.01 -8.40 -30.15
CA ASP A 9 28.00 -8.91 -28.75
C ASP A 9 26.77 -8.46 -27.94
N GLN A 10 25.86 -7.70 -28.55
CA GLN A 10 24.66 -7.24 -27.88
C GLN A 10 23.67 -8.40 -27.81
N MET A 11 23.46 -8.95 -26.62
CA MET A 11 22.39 -9.92 -26.39
C MET A 11 21.08 -9.34 -26.94
N THR A 12 20.52 -9.98 -27.97
CA THR A 12 19.16 -9.71 -28.44
C THR A 12 18.21 -10.11 -27.33
N LEU A 13 17.91 -9.16 -26.44
CA LEU A 13 16.88 -9.33 -25.44
C LEU A 13 15.54 -9.35 -26.20
N GLU A 14 15.05 -10.53 -26.57
CA GLU A 14 13.72 -10.72 -27.18
C GLU A 14 12.60 -10.49 -26.15
N LEU A 15 12.59 -9.33 -25.48
CA LEU A 15 11.64 -8.99 -24.40
C LEU A 15 10.16 -8.98 -24.85
N GLY A 16 9.87 -8.99 -26.15
CA GLY A 16 8.52 -8.81 -26.69
C GLY A 16 7.98 -9.92 -27.59
N LYS A 17 8.69 -11.06 -27.73
CA LYS A 17 8.26 -12.13 -28.64
C LYS A 17 7.45 -13.23 -27.96
N ASP A 18 7.67 -13.41 -26.66
CA ASP A 18 7.04 -14.47 -25.87
C ASP A 18 5.90 -13.89 -25.02
N ALA A 19 4.67 -13.95 -25.54
CA ALA A 19 3.46 -13.48 -24.83
C ALA A 19 3.27 -14.18 -23.45
N GLU A 20 3.82 -15.38 -23.30
CA GLU A 20 3.84 -16.09 -22.02
C GLU A 20 4.82 -15.46 -21.03
N LEU A 21 6.00 -15.02 -21.50
CA LEU A 21 7.00 -14.32 -20.69
C LEU A 21 6.49 -12.97 -20.21
N GLU A 22 5.82 -12.21 -21.09
CA GLU A 22 5.21 -10.92 -20.75
C GLU A 22 4.12 -11.08 -19.68
N ARG A 23 3.25 -12.09 -19.82
CA ARG A 23 2.25 -12.41 -18.80
C ARG A 23 2.88 -12.77 -17.45
N ILE A 24 3.99 -13.53 -17.44
CA ILE A 24 4.69 -13.87 -16.19
C ILE A 24 5.29 -12.62 -15.53
N ILE A 25 5.85 -11.70 -16.33
CA ILE A 25 6.39 -10.42 -15.85
C ILE A 25 5.27 -9.56 -15.26
N GLU A 26 4.14 -9.41 -15.95
CA GLU A 26 2.98 -8.65 -15.48
C GLU A 26 2.45 -9.17 -14.14
N VAL A 27 2.31 -10.49 -13.99
CA VAL A 27 1.82 -11.09 -12.74
C VAL A 27 2.78 -10.79 -11.58
N ARG A 28 4.09 -10.91 -11.81
CA ARG A 28 5.09 -10.63 -10.77
C ARG A 28 5.16 -9.13 -10.45
N ALA A 29 5.09 -8.28 -11.46
CA ALA A 29 5.07 -6.83 -11.29
C ALA A 29 3.84 -6.39 -10.50
N ALA A 30 2.67 -6.96 -10.78
CA ALA A 30 1.44 -6.72 -10.03
C ALA A 30 1.57 -7.12 -8.56
N ILE A 31 2.09 -8.33 -8.27
CA ILE A 31 2.31 -8.79 -6.89
C ILE A 31 3.28 -7.87 -6.13
N ARG A 32 4.35 -7.40 -6.80
CA ARG A 32 5.33 -6.49 -6.18
C ARG A 32 4.72 -5.12 -5.90
N ALA A 33 3.99 -4.58 -6.87
CA ALA A 33 3.28 -3.31 -6.73
C ALA A 33 2.23 -3.38 -5.61
N GLU A 34 1.50 -4.50 -5.47
CA GLU A 34 0.54 -4.71 -4.39
C GLU A 34 1.22 -4.73 -3.02
N ASN A 35 2.34 -5.45 -2.88
CA ASN A 35 3.12 -5.50 -1.64
C ASN A 35 3.70 -4.14 -1.26
N ASP A 36 4.26 -3.41 -2.22
CA ASP A 36 4.80 -2.07 -1.97
C ASP A 36 3.68 -1.09 -1.61
N ALA A 37 2.54 -1.16 -2.30
CA ALA A 37 1.37 -0.34 -1.97
C ALA A 37 0.84 -0.64 -0.56
N MET A 38 0.84 -1.91 -0.11
CA MET A 38 0.49 -2.26 1.28
C MET A 38 1.47 -1.65 2.28
N ARG A 39 2.78 -1.76 2.03
CA ARG A 39 3.81 -1.16 2.90
C ARG A 39 3.67 0.37 2.97
N TRP A 40 3.41 1.01 1.84
CA TRP A 40 3.20 2.45 1.77
C TRP A 40 1.96 2.90 2.55
N ARG A 41 0.82 2.21 2.37
CA ARG A 41 -0.41 2.49 3.14
C ARG A 41 -0.18 2.30 4.64
N PHE A 42 0.51 1.24 5.04
CA PHE A 42 0.83 0.98 6.45
C PHE A 42 1.70 2.10 7.04
N ARG A 43 2.75 2.53 6.32
CA ARG A 43 3.59 3.66 6.74
C ARG A 43 2.81 4.95 6.93
N LEU A 44 1.86 5.24 6.03
CA LEU A 44 1.00 6.43 6.15
C LEU A 44 0.12 6.39 7.40
N ILE A 45 -0.53 5.27 7.69
CA ILE A 45 -1.39 5.13 8.88
C ILE A 45 -0.59 5.26 10.17
N VAL A 46 0.61 4.67 10.21
CA VAL A 46 1.50 4.80 11.37
C VAL A 46 1.86 6.27 11.59
N LEU A 47 2.25 6.99 10.53
CA LEU A 47 2.59 8.41 10.62
C LEU A 47 1.39 9.26 11.06
N GLU A 48 0.22 9.03 10.47
CA GLU A 48 -1.03 9.70 10.83
C GLU A 48 -1.39 9.49 12.30
N THR A 49 -1.26 8.24 12.78
CA THR A 49 -1.53 7.89 14.19
C THR A 49 -0.61 8.67 15.13
N PHE A 50 0.70 8.66 14.86
CA PHE A 50 1.66 9.41 15.67
C PHE A 50 1.41 10.92 15.61
N MET A 51 1.06 11.44 14.43
CA MET A 51 0.75 12.85 14.25
C MET A 51 -0.50 13.25 15.05
N MET A 52 -1.59 12.50 14.96
CA MET A 52 -2.82 12.79 15.68
C MET A 52 -2.65 12.67 17.20
N SER A 53 -2.03 11.59 17.69
CA SER A 53 -1.73 11.46 19.12
C SER A 53 -0.80 12.57 19.62
N GLY A 54 0.23 12.91 18.84
CA GLY A 54 1.16 14.00 19.18
C GLY A 54 0.48 15.37 19.24
N LEU A 55 -0.42 15.66 18.30
CA LEU A 55 -1.21 16.89 18.29
C LEU A 55 -2.16 16.97 19.50
N VAL A 56 -2.81 15.86 19.86
CA VAL A 56 -3.69 15.80 21.04
C VAL A 56 -2.88 16.04 22.33
N LEU A 57 -1.69 15.44 22.45
CA LEU A 57 -0.79 15.68 23.57
C LEU A 57 -0.35 17.15 23.63
N ALA A 58 0.13 17.70 22.52
CA ALA A 58 0.60 19.08 22.45
C ALA A 58 -0.51 20.08 22.77
N ALA A 59 -1.70 19.88 22.23
CA ALA A 59 -2.87 20.72 22.51
C ALA A 59 -3.29 20.63 23.99
N GLY A 60 -3.35 19.43 24.55
CA GLY A 60 -3.71 19.24 25.95
C GLY A 60 -2.72 19.89 26.93
N LEU A 61 -1.42 19.79 26.65
CA LEU A 61 -0.38 20.47 27.44
C LEU A 61 -0.44 21.99 27.28
N ALA A 62 -0.65 22.50 26.05
CA ALA A 62 -0.81 23.94 25.80
C ALA A 62 -2.04 24.52 26.51
N LEU A 63 -3.10 23.73 26.68
CA LEU A 63 -4.31 24.08 27.40
C LEU A 63 -4.22 23.85 28.92
N ASN A 64 -3.05 23.46 29.44
CA ASN A 64 -2.81 23.19 30.86
C ASN A 64 -3.79 22.16 31.47
N GLN A 65 -4.25 21.22 30.64
CA GLN A 65 -5.17 20.16 31.05
C GLN A 65 -4.45 19.12 31.92
N PRO A 66 -5.18 18.39 32.79
CA PRO A 66 -4.60 17.32 33.59
C PRO A 66 -3.89 16.29 32.69
N THR A 67 -2.60 16.08 32.92
CA THR A 67 -1.75 15.21 32.08
C THR A 67 -2.32 13.80 31.89
N ALA A 68 -2.94 13.25 32.94
CA ALA A 68 -3.60 11.95 32.89
C ALA A 68 -4.78 11.92 31.89
N LEU A 69 -5.53 13.00 31.78
CA LEU A 69 -6.68 13.12 30.89
C LEU A 69 -6.23 13.30 29.43
N VAL A 70 -5.19 14.12 29.23
CA VAL A 70 -4.55 14.34 27.92
C VAL A 70 -3.92 13.05 27.39
N LEU A 71 -3.20 12.31 28.24
CA LEU A 71 -2.58 11.04 27.87
C LEU A 71 -3.63 10.01 27.46
N ARG A 72 -4.72 9.89 28.23
CA ARG A 72 -5.84 9.00 27.89
C ARG A 72 -6.50 9.40 26.57
N GLY A 73 -6.73 10.70 26.35
CA GLY A 73 -7.27 11.21 25.10
C GLY A 73 -6.39 10.88 23.89
N ALA A 74 -5.09 11.14 24.00
CA ALA A 74 -4.12 10.85 22.94
C ALA A 74 -4.03 9.35 22.62
N LEU A 75 -4.12 8.49 23.64
CA LEU A 75 -4.16 7.03 23.46
C LEU A 75 -5.44 6.56 22.78
N ILE A 76 -6.60 7.08 23.18
CA ILE A 76 -7.89 6.72 22.57
C ILE A 76 -7.93 7.16 21.10
N VAL A 77 -7.53 8.41 20.81
CA VAL A 77 -7.49 8.93 19.44
C VAL A 77 -6.50 8.15 18.58
N GLY A 78 -5.30 7.89 19.11
CA GLY A 78 -4.29 7.08 18.42
C GLY A 78 -4.80 5.68 18.11
N ALA A 79 -5.38 5.00 19.10
CA ALA A 79 -5.94 3.66 18.91
C ALA A 79 -7.09 3.65 17.89
N ALA A 80 -7.97 4.66 17.91
CA ALA A 80 -9.09 4.77 16.98
C ALA A 80 -8.60 5.00 15.53
N CYS A 81 -7.67 5.93 15.31
CA CYS A 81 -7.04 6.18 14.00
C CYS A 81 -6.28 4.96 13.48
N PHE A 82 -5.54 4.27 14.36
CA PHE A 82 -4.83 3.07 13.96
C PHE A 82 -5.78 1.94 13.57
N ALA A 83 -6.81 1.69 14.39
CA ALA A 83 -7.80 0.65 14.12
C ALA A 83 -8.56 0.92 12.81
N SER A 84 -8.97 2.16 12.56
CA SER A 84 -9.65 2.53 11.31
C SER A 84 -8.72 2.37 10.10
N GLY A 85 -7.45 2.76 10.22
CA GLY A 85 -6.45 2.58 9.16
C GLY A 85 -6.20 1.10 8.82
N ILE A 86 -6.03 0.24 9.83
CA ILE A 86 -5.87 -1.21 9.64
C ILE A 86 -7.11 -1.82 8.98
N LEU A 87 -8.30 -1.41 9.41
CA LEU A 87 -9.55 -1.85 8.80
C LEU A 87 -9.60 -1.49 7.31
N LEU A 88 -9.20 -0.27 6.93
CA LEU A 88 -9.16 0.17 5.53
C LEU A 88 -8.16 -0.62 4.68
N ILE A 89 -6.98 -0.93 5.21
CA ILE A 89 -6.01 -1.80 4.52
C ILE A 89 -6.61 -3.19 4.32
N GLY A 90 -7.20 -3.76 5.37
CA GLY A 90 -7.82 -5.07 5.31
C GLY A 90 -8.94 -5.13 4.27
N LEU A 91 -9.81 -4.11 4.26
CA LEU A 91 -10.90 -4.01 3.28
C LEU A 91 -10.37 -3.91 1.85
N SER A 92 -9.32 -3.10 1.63
CA SER A 92 -8.68 -2.94 0.32
C SER A 92 -8.12 -4.26 -0.21
N GLY A 93 -7.48 -5.05 0.67
CA GLY A 93 -7.01 -6.40 0.32
C GLY A 93 -8.16 -7.37 0.03
N ALA A 94 -9.21 -7.35 0.85
CA ALA A 94 -10.39 -8.18 0.68
C ALA A 94 -11.12 -7.90 -0.65
N THR A 95 -11.24 -6.63 -1.04
CA THR A 95 -11.81 -6.24 -2.33
C THR A 95 -11.01 -6.82 -3.50
N GLY A 96 -9.68 -6.78 -3.45
CA GLY A 96 -8.83 -7.39 -4.47
C GLY A 96 -9.07 -8.89 -4.62
N LEU A 97 -9.16 -9.61 -3.50
CA LEU A 97 -9.48 -11.05 -3.47
C LEU A 97 -10.88 -11.34 -4.01
N LEU A 98 -11.89 -10.57 -3.60
CA LEU A 98 -13.28 -10.71 -4.05
C LEU A 98 -13.41 -10.49 -5.56
N VAL A 99 -12.77 -9.44 -6.10
CA VAL A 99 -12.76 -9.16 -7.54
C VAL A 99 -12.08 -10.30 -8.31
N SER A 100 -10.96 -10.83 -7.79
CA SER A 100 -10.29 -11.98 -8.41
C SER A 100 -11.17 -13.25 -8.43
N ARG A 101 -11.89 -13.51 -7.32
CA ARG A 101 -12.82 -14.64 -7.18
C ARG A 101 -14.00 -14.48 -8.13
N TYR A 102 -14.59 -13.29 -8.19
CA TYR A 102 -15.71 -12.97 -9.07
C TYR A 102 -15.34 -13.11 -10.54
N ARG A 103 -14.16 -12.63 -10.95
CA ARG A 103 -13.68 -12.77 -12.33
C ARG A 103 -13.46 -14.23 -12.74
N ARG A 104 -12.95 -15.08 -11.84
CA ARG A 104 -12.83 -16.53 -12.10
C ARG A 104 -14.19 -17.18 -12.28
N TRP A 105 -15.15 -16.82 -11.44
CA TRP A 105 -16.50 -17.38 -11.53
C TRP A 105 -17.21 -16.98 -12.83
N ARG A 106 -17.05 -15.72 -13.28
CA ARG A 106 -17.57 -15.26 -14.58
C ARG A 106 -16.91 -15.88 -15.80
N ARG A 107 -15.68 -16.37 -15.71
CA ARG A 107 -15.00 -17.08 -16.82
C ARG A 107 -15.34 -18.57 -16.87
N ALA A 108 -15.88 -19.12 -15.78
CA ALA A 108 -16.29 -20.52 -15.68
C ALA A 108 -17.75 -20.75 -16.09
N LYS A 109 -18.48 -19.67 -16.39
CA LYS A 109 -19.87 -19.67 -16.87
C LYS A 109 -19.88 -19.18 -18.30
#